data_AF-A0A1X2HMM6-F1
#
_entry.id   AF-A0A1X2HMM6-F1
#
_cell.length_a   1.000
_cell.length_b   1.000
_cell.length_c   1.000
_cell.angle_alpha   90.00
_cell.angle_beta   90.00
_cell.angle_gamma   90.00
#
_symmetry.space_group_name_H-M   'P 1'
#
loop_
_entity.id
_entity.type
_entity.pdbx_description
1 polymer ?
#
loop_
_entity_poly.entity_id
_entity_poly.type
_entity_poly.pdbx_seq_one_letter_code
_entity_poly.pdbx_strand_id
1 'polypeptide(L)'
;RHTTQTRTPWTAEEDYLLQQGYAQGLSWAMISATYLPHRSRGCCWGRFKTLQTKALEQREWTNTEERMLILAIKKHSHLFNEAWKSVAQDMGDRSWKECEFRSAKI
;
A
#
# COMPACT_ATOMS: atom_id res chain seq x y z
N ARG A 1 29.89 -17.57 5.06
CA ARG A 1 30.17 -16.15 4.77
C ARG A 1 29.11 -15.33 5.50
N HIS A 2 29.48 -14.64 6.58
CA HIS A 2 28.54 -13.81 7.34
C HIS A 2 28.36 -12.49 6.60
N THR A 3 27.17 -12.24 6.06
CA THR A 3 26.80 -10.92 5.56
C THR A 3 26.53 -10.04 6.77
N THR A 4 27.50 -9.21 7.14
CA THR A 4 27.31 -8.09 8.05
C THR A 4 26.19 -7.24 7.50
N GLN A 5 25.00 -7.35 8.09
CA GLN A 5 23.85 -6.55 7.72
C GLN A 5 24.04 -5.16 8.33
N THR A 6 24.92 -4.36 7.71
CA THR A 6 25.06 -2.95 8.06
C THR A 6 23.74 -2.28 7.69
N ARG A 7 23.13 -1.56 8.65
CA ARG A 7 21.97 -0.70 8.44
C ARG A 7 22.37 0.54 7.62
N THR A 8 22.97 0.33 6.45
CA THR A 8 23.41 1.40 5.57
C THR A 8 22.16 2.18 5.12
N PRO A 9 22.03 3.47 5.44
CA PRO A 9 20.89 4.28 5.02
C PRO A 9 20.76 4.30 3.50
N TRP A 10 19.53 4.42 2.98
CA TRP A 10 19.31 4.61 1.54
C TRP A 10 19.55 6.07 1.16
N THR A 11 20.30 6.29 0.08
CA THR A 11 20.52 7.62 -0.49
C THR A 11 19.45 7.96 -1.53
N ALA A 12 19.31 9.25 -1.84
CA ALA A 12 18.40 9.72 -2.89
C ALA A 12 18.78 9.15 -4.28
N GLU A 13 20.07 8.99 -4.55
CA GLU A 13 20.56 8.37 -5.78
C GLU A 13 20.16 6.89 -5.86
N GLU A 14 20.29 6.15 -4.75
CA GLU A 14 19.85 4.75 -4.71
C GLU A 14 18.33 4.63 -4.91
N ASP A 15 17.55 5.53 -4.32
CA ASP A 15 16.09 5.59 -4.53
C ASP A 15 15.75 5.90 -5.99
N TYR A 16 16.48 6.82 -6.63
CA TYR A 16 16.32 7.15 -8.04
C TYR A 16 16.60 5.93 -8.91
N LEU A 17 17.76 5.27 -8.75
CA LEU A 17 18.13 4.08 -9.50
C LEU A 17 17.15 2.91 -9.31
N LEU A 18 16.66 2.73 -8.08
CA LEU A 18 15.64 1.74 -7.76
C LEU A 18 14.34 1.99 -8.53
N GLN A 19 13.88 3.25 -8.55
CA GLN A 19 12.68 3.65 -9.29
C GLN A 19 12.87 3.56 -10.80
N GLN A 20 14.04 3.94 -11.33
CA GLN A 20 14.37 3.81 -12.75
C GLN A 20 14.34 2.34 -13.20
N GLY A 21 14.98 1.45 -12.46
CA GLY A 21 14.97 0.02 -12.78
C GLY A 21 13.57 -0.60 -12.74
N TYR A 22 12.74 -0.17 -11.78
CA TYR A 22 11.33 -0.58 -11.74
C TYR A 22 10.54 -0.06 -12.94
N ALA A 23 10.72 1.21 -13.32
CA ALA A 23 10.06 1.82 -14.47
C ALA A 23 10.43 1.16 -15.81
N GLN A 24 11.64 0.60 -15.91
CA GLN A 24 12.10 -0.19 -17.05
C GLN A 24 11.55 -1.64 -17.07
N GLY A 25 10.77 -2.05 -16.05
CA GLY A 25 10.22 -3.39 -15.95
C GLY A 25 11.23 -4.46 -15.50
N LEU A 26 12.34 -4.07 -14.89
CA LEU A 26 13.36 -5.01 -14.41
C LEU A 26 12.88 -5.76 -13.16
N SER A 27 13.31 -7.02 -13.04
CA SER A 27 13.11 -7.77 -11.78
C SER A 27 13.98 -7.19 -10.65
N TRP A 28 13.59 -7.40 -9.39
CA TRP A 28 14.38 -6.95 -8.23
C TRP A 28 15.82 -7.51 -8.20
N ALA A 29 16.01 -8.72 -8.73
CA ALA A 29 17.34 -9.32 -8.86
C ALA A 29 18.18 -8.59 -9.92
N MET A 30 17.57 -8.20 -11.05
CA MET A 30 18.23 -7.41 -12.08
C MET A 30 18.56 -5.99 -11.57
N ILE A 31 17.64 -5.33 -10.87
CA ILE A 31 17.91 -4.00 -10.28
C ILE A 31 19.07 -4.06 -9.29
N SER A 32 19.07 -5.07 -8.41
CA SER A 32 20.17 -5.34 -7.48
C SER A 32 21.49 -5.57 -8.22
N ALA A 33 21.52 -6.39 -9.27
CA ALA A 33 22.75 -6.68 -10.01
C ALA A 33 23.25 -5.51 -10.86
N THR A 34 22.35 -4.77 -11.51
CA THR A 34 22.68 -3.76 -12.51
C THR A 34 22.94 -2.39 -11.90
N TYR A 35 22.14 -1.98 -10.93
CA TYR A 35 22.15 -0.61 -10.41
C TYR A 35 22.62 -0.51 -8.96
N LEU A 36 22.36 -1.54 -8.15
CA LEU A 36 22.57 -1.50 -6.70
C LEU A 36 23.30 -2.77 -6.20
N PRO A 37 24.52 -3.07 -6.69
CA PRO A 37 25.20 -4.35 -6.42
C PRO A 37 25.51 -4.59 -4.93
N HIS A 38 25.52 -3.53 -4.13
CA HIS A 38 25.68 -3.56 -2.67
C HIS A 38 24.35 -3.72 -1.90
N ARG A 39 23.19 -3.71 -2.58
CA ARG A 39 21.87 -3.95 -2.00
C ARG A 39 21.33 -5.28 -2.49
N SER A 40 20.87 -6.12 -1.58
CA SER A 40 20.21 -7.38 -1.99
C SER A 40 18.87 -7.13 -2.69
N ARG A 41 18.39 -8.11 -3.48
CA ARG A 41 17.04 -8.08 -4.07
C ARG A 41 15.94 -7.77 -3.04
N GLY A 42 16.08 -8.31 -1.82
CA GLY A 42 15.11 -8.13 -0.74
C GLY A 42 15.12 -6.71 -0.20
N CYS A 43 16.31 -6.09 -0.09
CA CYS A 43 16.45 -4.69 0.28
C CYS A 43 15.80 -3.78 -0.76
N CYS A 44 15.99 -4.05 -2.06
CA CYS A 44 15.39 -3.28 -3.14
C CYS A 44 13.85 -3.31 -3.07
N TRP A 45 13.26 -4.49 -2.95
CA TRP A 45 11.80 -4.63 -2.81
C TRP A 45 11.27 -3.95 -1.55
N GLY A 46 11.93 -4.15 -0.40
CA GLY A 46 11.52 -3.55 0.86
C GLY A 46 11.55 -2.03 0.79
N ARG A 47 12.63 -1.45 0.23
CA ARG A 47 12.74 -0.01 0.05
C ARG A 47 11.69 0.53 -0.91
N PHE A 48 11.46 -0.15 -2.03
CA PHE A 48 10.47 0.28 -3.01
C PHE A 48 9.08 0.39 -2.38
N LYS A 49 8.66 -0.58 -1.57
CA LYS A 49 7.41 -0.46 -0.81
C LYS A 49 7.38 0.75 0.10
N THR A 50 8.45 0.99 0.87
CA THR A 50 8.53 2.16 1.75
C THR A 50 8.38 3.47 0.97
N LEU A 51 9.02 3.57 -0.20
CA LEU A 51 8.89 4.75 -1.07
C LEU A 51 7.46 4.90 -1.59
N GLN A 52 6.79 3.82 -1.99
CA GLN A 52 5.40 3.86 -2.45
C GLN A 52 4.44 4.27 -1.34
N THR A 53 4.56 3.70 -0.14
CA THR A 53 3.74 4.10 1.02
C THR A 53 3.93 5.57 1.33
N LYS A 54 5.19 6.05 1.37
CA LYS A 54 5.49 7.46 1.62
C LYS A 54 4.91 8.37 0.53
N ALA A 55 4.98 7.97 -0.74
CA ALA A 55 4.39 8.73 -1.84
C ALA A 55 2.86 8.82 -1.72
N LEU A 56 2.20 7.75 -1.27
CA LEU A 56 0.76 7.76 -1.00
C LEU A 56 0.39 8.69 0.16
N GLU A 57 1.18 8.68 1.24
CA GLU A 57 0.96 9.57 2.40
C GLU A 57 1.21 11.04 2.08
N GLN A 58 2.17 11.33 1.19
CA GLN A 58 2.53 12.70 0.80
C GLN A 58 1.62 13.27 -0.29
N ARG A 59 0.84 12.44 -0.98
CA ARG A 59 -0.11 12.91 -1.98
C ARG A 59 -1.31 13.54 -1.29
N GLU A 60 -1.37 14.87 -1.33
CA GLU A 60 -2.55 15.61 -0.89
C GLU A 60 -3.74 15.27 -1.78
N TRP A 61 -4.90 15.10 -1.15
CA TRP A 61 -6.16 14.95 -1.87
C TRP A 61 -6.62 16.30 -2.39
N THR A 62 -6.89 16.38 -3.68
CA THR A 62 -7.53 17.57 -4.24
C THR A 62 -9.03 17.58 -3.95
N ASN A 63 -9.63 18.76 -3.85
CA ASN A 63 -11.10 18.92 -3.72
C ASN A 63 -11.89 18.15 -4.79
N THR A 64 -11.34 18.01 -6.00
CA THR A 64 -11.97 17.25 -7.09
C THR A 64 -11.93 15.75 -6.81
N GLU A 65 -10.78 15.22 -6.37
CA GLU A 65 -10.65 13.81 -6.00
C GLU A 65 -11.55 13.45 -4.83
N GLU A 66 -11.63 14.31 -3.81
CA GLU A 66 -12.55 14.10 -2.68
C GLU A 66 -14.02 14.07 -3.13
N ARG A 67 -14.43 15.00 -4.00
CA ARG A 67 -15.80 15.00 -4.56
C ARG A 67 -16.08 13.74 -5.36
N MET A 68 -15.14 13.31 -6.21
CA MET A 68 -15.28 12.07 -6.97
C MET A 68 -15.38 10.85 -6.04
N LEU A 69 -14.57 10.81 -4.97
CA LEU A 69 -14.61 9.76 -3.97
C LEU A 69 -15.98 9.70 -3.26
N ILE A 70 -16.51 10.84 -2.82
CA ILE A 70 -17.84 10.91 -2.18
C ILE A 70 -18.93 10.40 -3.13
N LEU A 71 -18.90 10.81 -4.39
CA LEU A 71 -19.88 10.37 -5.39
C LEU A 71 -19.77 8.86 -5.64
N ALA A 72 -18.56 8.32 -5.72
CA ALA A 72 -18.33 6.89 -5.86
C ALA A 72 -18.85 6.10 -4.66
N ILE A 73 -18.54 6.55 -3.43
CA ILE A 73 -19.06 5.93 -2.19
C ILE A 73 -20.58 5.91 -2.19
N LYS A 74 -21.24 7.02 -2.53
CA LYS A 74 -22.71 7.09 -2.62
C LYS A 74 -23.26 6.14 -3.68
N LYS A 75 -22.67 6.12 -4.88
CA LYS A 75 -23.06 5.23 -5.99
C LYS A 75 -23.00 3.75 -5.61
N HIS A 76 -21.98 3.37 -4.84
CA HIS A 76 -21.71 1.98 -4.45
C HIS A 76 -22.22 1.63 -3.04
N SER A 77 -23.00 2.51 -2.41
CA SER A 77 -23.52 2.34 -1.03
C SER A 77 -24.21 1.00 -0.77
N HIS A 78 -24.96 0.48 -1.75
CA HIS A 78 -25.66 -0.81 -1.64
C HIS A 78 -24.73 -2.01 -1.43
N LEU A 79 -23.52 -2.00 -2.01
CA LEU A 79 -22.56 -3.09 -1.87
C LEU A 79 -22.06 -3.21 -0.43
N PHE A 80 -21.87 -2.08 0.26
CA PHE A 80 -21.48 -2.09 1.68
C PHE A 80 -22.60 -2.65 2.56
N ASN A 81 -23.86 -2.31 2.26
CA ASN A 81 -25.01 -2.87 2.97
C ASN A 81 -25.10 -4.40 2.80
N GLU A 82 -24.85 -4.92 1.60
CA GLU A 82 -24.81 -6.36 1.34
C GLU A 82 -23.66 -7.05 2.09
N ALA A 83 -22.47 -6.45 2.08
CA ALA A 83 -21.33 -6.95 2.84
C ALA A 83 -21.65 -7.03 4.35
N TRP A 84 -22.23 -5.98 4.93
CA TRP A 84 -22.60 -5.99 6.35
C TRP A 84 -23.73 -6.96 6.68
N LYS A 85 -24.65 -7.23 5.75
CA LYS A 85 -25.65 -8.30 5.91
C LYS A 85 -24.99 -9.66 5.98
N SER A 86 -23.96 -9.92 5.16
CA SER A 86 -23.19 -11.16 5.26
C SER A 86 -22.50 -11.28 6.62
N VAL A 87 -21.86 -10.21 7.10
CA VAL A 87 -21.23 -10.20 8.44
C VAL A 87 -22.26 -10.46 9.54
N ALA A 88 -23.46 -9.87 9.44
CA ALA A 88 -24.53 -10.10 10.40
C ALA A 88 -24.99 -11.56 10.44
N GLN A 89 -25.01 -12.26 9.29
CA GLN A 89 -25.33 -13.69 9.24
C GLN A 89 -24.34 -14.52 10.06
N ASP A 90 -23.05 -14.19 10.01
CA ASP A 90 -22.02 -14.86 10.80
C ASP A 90 -22.14 -14.55 12.31
N MET A 91 -22.70 -13.39 12.66
CA MET A 91 -22.90 -12.95 14.05
C MET A 91 -24.21 -13.45 14.67
N GLY A 92 -25.14 -13.98 13.87
CA GLY A 92 -26.40 -14.57 14.32
C GLY A 92 -27.45 -13.55 14.75
N ASP A 93 -27.35 -13.05 15.98
CA ASP A 93 -28.38 -12.22 16.64
C ASP A 93 -28.18 -10.71 16.46
N ARG A 94 -27.17 -10.31 15.68
CA ARG A 94 -26.83 -8.90 15.44
C ARG A 94 -27.31 -8.44 14.08
N SER A 95 -27.92 -7.25 14.03
CA SER A 95 -28.24 -6.61 12.77
C SER A 95 -26.99 -6.08 12.08
N TRP A 96 -27.03 -6.00 10.76
CA TRP A 96 -25.93 -5.46 9.95
C TRP A 96 -25.56 -4.02 10.34
N LYS A 97 -26.53 -3.22 10.80
CA LYS A 97 -26.29 -1.85 11.31
C LYS A 97 -25.53 -1.84 12.63
N GLU A 98 -25.80 -2.80 13.53
CA GLU A 98 -25.04 -2.95 14.77
C GLU A 98 -23.60 -3.38 14.49
N CYS A 99 -23.39 -4.31 13.55
CA CYS A 99 -22.06 -4.75 13.12
C CYS A 99 -21.25 -3.58 12.53
N GLU A 100 -21.84 -2.83 11.60
CA GLU A 100 -21.22 -1.64 10.99
C GLU A 100 -20.89 -0.56 12.02
N PHE A 101 -21.83 -0.25 12.93
CA PHE A 101 -21.59 0.75 13.96
C PHE A 101 -20.51 0.32 14.96
N ARG A 102 -20.47 -0.97 15.31
CA ARG A 102 -19.47 -1.50 16.24
C ARG A 102 -18.08 -1.52 15.62
N SER A 103 -17.95 -1.82 14.33
CA SER A 103 -16.64 -1.88 13.66
C SER A 103 -15.93 -0.53 13.63
N ALA A 104 -16.65 0.58 13.60
CA ALA A 104 -16.07 1.92 13.70
C ALA A 104 -15.45 2.24 15.08
N LYS A 105 -15.66 1.36 16.08
CA LYS A 105 -15.21 1.52 17.47
C LYS A 105 -14.21 0.45 17.93
N ILE A 106 -13.72 -0.38 17.00
CA ILE A 106 -12.68 -1.38 17.23
C ILE A 106 -11.41 -0.86 16.57
#